data_AF-C5BMV5-F1
#
_entry.id   AF-C5BMV5-F1
#
_cell.length_a   1.000
_cell.length_b   1.000
_cell.length_c   1.000
_cell.angle_alpha   90.00
_cell.angle_beta   90.00
_cell.angle_gamma   90.00
#
_symmetry.space_group_name_H-M   'P 1'
#
loop_
_entity.id
_entity.type
_entity.pdbx_description
1 polymer ?
#
loop_
_entity_poly.entity_id
_entity_poly.type
_entity_poly.pdbx_seq_one_letter_code
_entity_poly.pdbx_strand_id
1 'polypeptide(L)'
;MLPWLWFWAPQLHFPLSGNVEQDINTITRKWFAGIPASAGDGDIERQAVKVASYGRQLGLLTELILELAQKAPEKSPRAIEVCERLADIQHSIAQLKQPNAKNTDMAEQLLALQQQDPARFRTLCASLCETGISET
;
A
#
# COMPACT_ATOMS: atom_id res chain seq x y z
N MET A 1 14.76 14.86 8.51
CA MET A 1 13.42 14.70 7.89
C MET A 1 13.28 15.75 6.80
N LEU A 2 12.71 15.40 5.65
CA LEU A 2 12.57 16.33 4.52
C LEU A 2 11.46 17.35 4.84
N PRO A 3 11.75 18.66 4.92
CA PRO A 3 10.88 19.67 5.53
C PRO A 3 9.60 20.00 4.73
N TRP A 4 9.40 19.42 3.54
CA TRP A 4 8.25 19.68 2.67
C TRP A 4 7.14 18.63 2.77
N LEU A 5 7.36 17.50 3.47
CA LEU A 5 6.34 16.43 3.59
C LEU A 5 5.16 16.81 4.50
N TRP A 6 5.29 17.83 5.36
CA TRP A 6 4.26 18.22 6.32
C TRP A 6 2.97 18.79 5.71
N PHE A 7 3.04 19.35 4.49
CA PHE A 7 1.86 19.90 3.79
C PHE A 7 0.94 18.80 3.24
N TRP A 8 1.50 17.63 2.92
CA TRP A 8 0.78 16.59 2.21
C TRP A 8 -0.01 15.65 3.13
N ALA A 9 0.34 15.59 4.42
CA ALA A 9 -0.38 14.83 5.44
C ALA A 9 -0.31 15.53 6.82
N PRO A 10 -1.00 16.67 7.01
CA PRO A 10 -1.01 17.34 8.31
C PRO A 10 -1.74 16.48 9.34
N GLN A 11 -0.99 15.94 10.30
CA GLN A 11 -1.53 15.29 11.49
C GLN A 11 -2.02 16.37 12.45
N LEU A 12 -3.29 16.76 12.31
CA LEU A 12 -3.94 17.75 13.16
C LEU A 12 -4.38 17.08 14.47
N HIS A 13 -3.71 17.42 15.56
CA HIS A 13 -4.10 17.01 16.91
C HIS A 13 -4.70 18.21 17.65
N PHE A 14 -5.96 18.11 18.06
CA PHE A 14 -6.57 19.13 18.91
C PHE A 14 -6.35 18.74 20.38
N PRO A 15 -6.08 19.70 21.28
CA PRO A 15 -6.01 19.40 22.71
C PRO A 15 -7.36 18.79 23.13
N LEU A 16 -7.32 17.60 23.75
CA LEU A 16 -8.47 16.77 24.16
C LEU A 16 -9.10 15.85 23.08
N SER A 17 -8.59 15.77 21.84
CA SER A 17 -9.21 14.94 20.79
C SER A 17 -8.87 13.44 20.85
N GLY A 18 -8.00 13.01 21.75
CA GLY A 18 -7.43 11.66 21.75
C GLY A 18 -6.60 11.37 20.48
N ASN A 19 -6.07 10.15 20.38
CA ASN A 19 -5.40 9.69 19.16
C ASN A 19 -6.48 9.41 18.10
N VAL A 20 -6.76 10.41 17.25
CA VAL A 20 -7.62 10.22 16.09
C VAL A 20 -6.83 9.40 15.07
N GLU A 21 -7.16 8.11 14.92
CA GLU A 21 -6.68 7.33 13.78
C GLU A 21 -7.18 8.00 12.50
N GLN A 22 -6.26 8.63 11.77
CA GLN A 22 -6.52 9.18 10.45
C GLN A 22 -6.55 8.01 9.44
N ASP A 23 -7.61 7.20 9.49
CA ASP A 23 -7.78 6.04 8.60
C ASP A 23 -7.91 6.50 7.15
N ILE A 24 -6.85 6.27 6.38
CA ILE A 24 -6.74 6.59 4.96
C ILE A 24 -7.74 5.76 4.12
N ASN A 25 -8.32 4.67 4.65
CA ASN A 25 -9.42 3.97 3.98
C ASN A 25 -10.68 4.82 3.93
N THR A 26 -10.94 5.68 4.92
CA THR A 26 -12.05 6.64 4.84
C THR A 26 -11.81 7.68 3.73
N ILE A 27 -10.56 8.10 3.53
CA ILE A 27 -10.17 9.01 2.45
C ILE A 27 -10.36 8.34 1.09
N THR A 28 -9.94 7.08 0.96
CA THR A 28 -10.09 6.31 -0.29
C THR A 28 -11.57 6.05 -0.61
N ARG A 29 -12.40 5.70 0.39
CA ARG A 29 -13.87 5.63 0.23
C ARG A 29 -14.46 6.96 -0.20
N LYS A 30 -14.05 8.07 0.43
CA LYS A 30 -14.51 9.42 0.10
C LYS A 30 -14.06 9.86 -1.31
N TRP A 31 -12.91 9.39 -1.78
CA TRP A 31 -12.41 9.67 -3.12
C TRP A 31 -13.31 9.06 -4.20
N PHE A 32 -13.66 7.77 -4.07
CA PHE A 32 -14.60 7.12 -4.99
C PHE A 32 -16.04 7.62 -4.83
N ALA A 33 -16.48 7.94 -3.60
CA ALA A 33 -17.80 8.52 -3.34
C ALA A 33 -17.93 9.99 -3.81
N GLY A 34 -16.81 10.66 -4.10
CA GLY A 34 -16.77 12.03 -4.62
C GLY A 34 -16.85 12.13 -6.14
N ILE A 35 -16.90 10.99 -6.85
CA ILE A 35 -17.07 10.98 -8.31
C ILE A 35 -18.51 11.42 -8.62
N PRO A 36 -18.72 12.55 -9.31
CA PRO A 36 -20.06 13.01 -9.64
C PRO A 36 -20.74 11.98 -10.54
N ALA A 37 -22.02 11.70 -10.31
CA ALA A 37 -22.79 10.69 -11.06
C ALA A 37 -22.81 10.92 -12.58
N SER A 38 -22.55 12.14 -13.03
CA SER A 38 -22.39 12.50 -14.44
C SER A 38 -21.05 12.06 -15.06
N ALA A 39 -20.04 11.77 -14.24
CA ALA A 39 -18.71 11.33 -14.65
C ALA A 39 -18.52 9.81 -14.49
N GLY A 40 -19.32 9.15 -13.65
CA GLY A 40 -19.28 7.69 -13.45
C GLY A 40 -19.94 7.27 -12.13
N ASP A 41 -20.02 5.95 -11.92
CA ASP A 41 -20.48 5.36 -10.67
C ASP A 41 -19.27 4.99 -9.80
N GLY A 42 -19.15 5.64 -8.64
CA GLY A 42 -18.03 5.44 -7.72
C GLY A 42 -17.85 4.00 -7.22
N ASP A 43 -18.92 3.23 -7.08
CA ASP A 43 -18.84 1.83 -6.66
C ASP A 43 -18.34 0.94 -7.81
N ILE A 44 -18.75 1.24 -9.04
CA ILE A 44 -18.23 0.57 -10.25
C ILE A 44 -16.74 0.90 -10.43
N GLU A 45 -16.36 2.17 -10.32
CA GLU A 45 -14.96 2.61 -10.43
C GLU A 45 -14.06 1.95 -9.37
N ARG A 46 -14.57 1.82 -8.14
CA ARG A 46 -13.87 1.11 -7.07
C ARG A 46 -13.65 -0.37 -7.38
N GLN A 47 -14.63 -1.02 -8.00
CA GLN A 47 -14.50 -2.41 -8.45
C GLN A 47 -13.55 -2.52 -9.65
N ALA A 48 -13.60 -1.59 -10.61
CA ALA A 48 -12.73 -1.56 -11.77
C ALA A 48 -11.24 -1.45 -11.37
N VAL A 49 -10.92 -0.59 -10.40
CA VAL A 49 -9.55 -0.44 -9.86
C VAL A 49 -9.04 -1.73 -9.21
N LYS A 50 -9.92 -2.56 -8.63
CA LYS A 50 -9.55 -3.88 -8.08
C LYS A 50 -9.31 -4.92 -9.17
N VAL A 51 -10.03 -4.86 -10.29
CA VAL A 51 -9.88 -5.80 -11.41
C VAL A 51 -8.58 -5.53 -12.17
N ALA A 52 -8.31 -4.26 -12.49
CA ALA A 52 -7.12 -3.88 -13.26
C ALA A 52 -6.62 -2.50 -12.84
N SER A 53 -5.90 -2.43 -11.73
CA SER A 53 -5.17 -1.22 -11.36
C SER A 53 -4.19 -0.83 -12.48
N TYR A 54 -3.94 0.47 -12.65
CA TYR A 54 -2.95 0.97 -13.61
C TYR A 54 -1.58 0.27 -13.47
N GLY A 55 -1.16 -0.04 -12.24
CA GLY A 55 0.07 -0.80 -12.00
C GLY A 55 0.02 -2.24 -12.52
N ARG A 56 -1.15 -2.91 -12.50
CA ARG A 56 -1.34 -4.24 -13.09
C ARG A 56 -1.32 -4.18 -14.62
N GLN A 57 -1.99 -3.18 -15.20
CA GLN A 57 -2.01 -2.98 -16.66
C GLN A 57 -0.60 -2.70 -17.19
N LEU A 58 0.16 -1.81 -16.53
CA LEU A 58 1.55 -1.52 -16.88
C LEU A 58 2.47 -2.73 -16.71
N GLY A 59 2.23 -3.55 -15.69
CA GLY A 59 2.94 -4.82 -15.50
C GLY A 59 2.76 -5.77 -16.69
N LEU A 60 1.51 -6.01 -17.11
CA LEU A 60 1.19 -6.86 -18.26
C LEU A 60 1.78 -6.33 -19.57
N LEU A 61 1.71 -5.01 -19.79
CA LEU A 61 2.33 -4.40 -20.96
C LEU A 61 3.85 -4.58 -20.97
N THR A 62 4.49 -4.44 -19.80
CA THR A 62 5.93 -4.64 -19.66
C THR A 62 6.34 -6.09 -19.94
N GLU A 63 5.58 -7.06 -19.44
CA GLU A 63 5.79 -8.49 -19.72
C GLU A 63 5.69 -8.79 -21.21
N LEU A 64 4.63 -8.28 -21.88
CA LEU A 64 4.45 -8.45 -23.31
C LEU A 64 5.58 -7.82 -24.12
N ILE A 65 6.01 -6.60 -23.78
CA ILE A 65 7.12 -5.92 -24.47
C ILE A 65 8.42 -6.69 -24.30
N LEU A 66 8.72 -7.21 -23.10
CA LEU A 66 9.91 -8.02 -22.84
C LEU A 66 9.88 -9.33 -23.64
N GLU A 67 8.73 -10.00 -23.73
CA GLU A 67 8.57 -11.22 -24.51
C GLU A 67 8.76 -10.97 -26.02
N LEU A 68 8.13 -9.91 -26.53
CA LEU A 68 8.28 -9.49 -27.94
C LEU A 68 9.72 -9.09 -28.24
N ALA A 69 10.37 -8.37 -27.33
CA ALA A 69 11.76 -8.03 -27.46
C ALA A 69 12.61 -9.30 -27.51
N GLN A 70 12.46 -10.25 -26.58
CA GLN A 70 13.23 -11.50 -26.60
C GLN A 70 13.16 -12.23 -27.95
N LYS A 71 11.98 -12.25 -28.59
CA LYS A 71 11.73 -12.90 -29.89
C LYS A 71 12.16 -12.08 -31.11
N ALA A 72 12.57 -10.82 -30.94
CA ALA A 72 12.97 -9.95 -32.06
C ALA A 72 14.31 -10.42 -32.67
N PRO A 73 14.40 -10.59 -34.01
CA PRO A 73 15.57 -11.16 -34.68
C PRO A 73 16.78 -10.23 -34.70
N GLU A 74 16.56 -8.91 -34.71
CA GLU A 74 17.60 -7.89 -34.54
C GLU A 74 17.13 -6.83 -33.56
N LYS A 75 18.00 -6.48 -32.61
CA LYS A 75 17.77 -5.43 -31.63
C LYS A 75 18.81 -4.35 -31.82
N SER A 76 18.38 -3.10 -31.84
CA SER A 76 19.32 -2.00 -31.70
C SER A 76 19.99 -2.05 -30.31
N PRO A 77 21.23 -1.55 -30.14
CA PRO A 77 21.88 -1.48 -28.83
C PRO A 77 21.03 -0.77 -27.78
N ARG A 78 20.31 0.27 -28.19
CA ARG A 78 19.35 1.00 -27.34
C ARG A 78 18.17 0.14 -26.90
N ALA A 79 17.65 -0.72 -27.78
CA ALA A 79 16.55 -1.62 -27.43
C ALA A 79 16.99 -2.66 -26.39
N ILE A 80 18.24 -3.14 -26.48
CA ILE A 80 18.82 -4.05 -25.48
C ILE A 80 18.90 -3.37 -24.11
N GLU A 81 19.50 -2.17 -24.05
CA GLU A 81 19.62 -1.39 -22.81
C GLU A 81 18.25 -1.11 -22.16
N VAL A 82 17.25 -0.72 -22.96
CA VAL A 82 15.90 -0.46 -22.46
C VAL A 82 15.23 -1.73 -21.93
N CYS A 83 15.44 -2.87 -22.58
CA CYS A 83 14.88 -4.15 -22.10
C CYS A 83 15.52 -4.60 -20.79
N GLU A 84 16.84 -4.47 -20.65
CA GLU A 84 17.54 -4.77 -19.40
C GLU A 84 17.03 -3.89 -18.25
N ARG A 85 16.93 -2.59 -18.48
CA ARG A 85 16.40 -1.65 -17.48
C ARG A 85 14.95 -1.94 -17.10
N LEU A 86 14.11 -2.33 -18.07
CA LEU A 86 12.72 -2.71 -17.80
C LEU A 86 12.63 -3.99 -16.96
N ALA A 87 13.49 -4.97 -17.23
CA ALA A 87 13.58 -6.20 -16.44
C ALA A 87 14.01 -5.90 -14.99
N ASP A 88 15.02 -5.04 -14.79
CA ASP A 88 15.50 -4.63 -13.47
C ASP A 88 14.41 -3.93 -12.65
N ILE A 89 13.66 -3.02 -13.28
CA ILE A 89 12.53 -2.32 -12.65
C ILE A 89 11.45 -3.32 -12.25
N GLN A 90 11.10 -4.26 -13.14
CA GLN A 90 10.10 -5.29 -12.86
C GLN A 90 10.53 -6.15 -11.66
N HIS A 91 11.79 -6.59 -11.63
CA HIS A 91 12.35 -7.38 -10.54
C HIS A 91 12.31 -6.62 -9.20
N SER A 92 12.72 -5.35 -9.21
CA SER A 92 12.70 -4.49 -8.02
C SER A 92 11.29 -4.31 -7.47
N ILE A 93 10.30 -4.08 -8.35
CA ILE A 93 8.89 -3.99 -7.96
C ILE A 93 8.39 -5.32 -7.42
N ALA A 94 8.80 -6.45 -7.99
CA ALA A 94 8.41 -7.77 -7.50
C ALA A 94 8.96 -8.02 -6.08
N GLN A 95 10.20 -7.61 -5.80
CA GLN A 95 10.78 -7.68 -4.45
C GLN A 95 10.01 -6.79 -3.45
N LEU A 96 9.65 -5.56 -3.83
CA LEU A 96 8.86 -4.67 -2.98
C LEU A 96 7.45 -5.21 -2.68
N LYS A 97 6.88 -6.00 -3.60
CA LYS A 97 5.57 -6.64 -3.43
C LYS A 97 5.63 -7.92 -2.61
N GLN A 98 6.82 -8.43 -2.27
CA GLN A 98 6.91 -9.57 -1.36
C GLN A 98 6.37 -9.13 0.00
N PRO A 99 5.47 -9.92 0.61
CA PRO A 99 4.96 -9.59 1.93
C PRO A 99 6.13 -9.53 2.90
N ASN A 100 6.36 -8.36 3.50
CA ASN A 100 7.26 -8.25 4.64
C ASN A 100 6.71 -9.16 5.74
N ALA A 101 7.35 -10.32 5.95
CA ALA A 101 6.91 -11.35 6.89
C ALA A 101 6.57 -10.81 8.28
N LYS A 102 7.18 -9.68 8.68
CA LYS A 102 6.93 -9.00 9.96
C LYS A 102 5.49 -8.48 10.16
N ASN A 103 4.77 -8.08 9.10
CA ASN A 103 3.44 -7.47 9.28
C ASN A 103 2.31 -8.49 9.35
N THR A 104 2.41 -9.59 8.61
CA THR A 104 1.41 -10.67 8.66
C THR A 104 1.51 -11.45 9.97
N ASP A 105 2.75 -11.67 10.43
CA ASP A 105 3.06 -12.43 11.64
C ASP A 105 2.53 -11.73 12.92
N MET A 106 2.59 -10.40 13.00
CA MET A 106 2.10 -9.68 14.19
C MET A 106 0.59 -9.82 14.40
N ALA A 107 -0.21 -9.72 13.33
CA ALA A 107 -1.67 -9.83 13.43
C ALA A 107 -2.09 -11.26 13.79
N GLU A 108 -1.44 -12.26 13.21
CA GLU A 108 -1.65 -13.68 13.54
C GLU A 108 -1.19 -14.01 14.97
N GLN A 109 -0.06 -13.46 15.41
CA GLN A 109 0.44 -13.60 16.79
C GLN A 109 -0.49 -12.94 17.81
N LEU A 110 -1.07 -11.78 17.51
CA LEU A 110 -2.06 -11.13 18.38
C LEU A 110 -3.36 -11.93 18.47
N LEU A 111 -3.83 -12.49 17.36
CA LEU A 111 -4.99 -13.40 17.31
C LEU A 111 -4.73 -14.69 18.11
N ALA A 112 -3.55 -15.29 17.94
CA ALA A 112 -3.14 -16.48 18.70
C ALA A 112 -3.05 -16.18 20.20
N LEU A 113 -2.48 -15.03 20.58
CA LEU A 113 -2.38 -14.59 21.97
C LEU A 113 -3.76 -14.37 22.60
N GLN A 114 -4.70 -13.77 21.86
CA GLN A 114 -6.08 -13.57 22.33
C GLN A 114 -6.79 -14.90 22.62
N GLN A 115 -6.53 -15.93 21.81
CA GLN A 115 -7.16 -17.25 21.96
C GLN A 115 -6.50 -18.11 23.04
N GLN A 116 -5.18 -18.05 23.18
CA GLN A 116 -4.42 -18.90 24.10
C GLN A 116 -4.31 -18.31 25.52
N ASP A 117 -4.15 -16.99 25.64
CA ASP A 117 -4.00 -16.31 26.93
C ASP A 117 -4.71 -14.92 26.91
N PRO A 118 -6.04 -14.92 27.15
CA PRO A 118 -6.83 -13.70 27.13
C PRO A 118 -6.41 -12.69 28.21
N ALA A 119 -5.84 -13.16 29.32
CA ALA A 119 -5.40 -12.30 30.41
C ALA A 119 -4.14 -11.53 29.99
N ARG A 120 -3.16 -12.23 29.40
CA ARG A 120 -1.93 -11.61 28.89
C ARG A 120 -2.20 -10.69 27.70
N PHE A 121 -3.16 -11.02 26.84
CA PHE A 121 -3.62 -10.12 25.78
C PHE A 121 -4.17 -8.81 26.35
N ARG A 122 -5.03 -8.87 27.38
CA ARG A 122 -5.55 -7.66 28.05
C ARG A 122 -4.46 -6.82 28.69
N THR A 123 -3.48 -7.45 29.35
CA THR A 123 -2.34 -6.74 29.94
C THR A 123 -1.50 -6.04 28.86
N LEU A 124 -1.27 -6.70 27.72
CA LEU A 124 -0.57 -6.09 26.58
C LEU A 124 -1.33 -4.88 26.03
N CYS A 125 -2.66 -4.99 25.86
CA CYS A 125 -3.49 -3.85 25.46
C CYS A 125 -3.42 -2.70 26.49
N ALA A 126 -3.45 -3.01 27.79
CA ALA A 126 -3.33 -2.02 28.84
C ALA A 126 -1.96 -1.33 28.84
N SER A 127 -0.87 -2.09 28.68
CA SER A 127 0.48 -1.53 28.65
C SER A 127 0.73 -0.65 27.43
N LEU A 128 0.15 -1.00 26.28
CA LEU A 128 0.22 -0.18 25.06
C LEU A 128 -0.60 1.12 25.19
N CYS A 129 -1.72 1.09 25.92
CA CYS A 129 -2.46 2.29 26.29
C CYS A 129 -1.67 3.19 27.24
N GLU A 130 -0.91 2.64 28.19
CA GLU A 130 -0.10 3.41 29.14
C GLU A 130 1.17 4.00 28.51
N THR A 131 1.83 3.26 27.61
CA THR A 131 3.03 3.78 26.91
C THR A 131 2.72 4.87 25.88
N GLY A 132 1.50 4.90 25.33
CA GLY A 132 1.03 6.01 24.47
C GLY A 132 0.82 7.34 25.19
N ILE A 133 0.96 7.39 26.52
CA ILE A 133 0.79 8.59 27.35
C ILE A 133 2.16 9.17 27.79
N SER A 134 3.26 8.44 27.61
CA SER A 134 4.58 8.81 28.16
C SER A 134 5.57 9.42 27.15
N GLU A 135 5.14 9.74 25.92
CA GLU A 135 5.88 10.60 25.00
C GLU A 135 5.19 11.98 24.91
N THR A 136 5.19 12.69 26.04
CA THR A 136 5.00 14.15 26.11
C THR A 136 6.34 14.86 26.03
#